data_AF-A0A3B8WV84-F1
#
_entry.id   AF-A0A3B8WV84-F1
#
_cell.length_a   1.000
_cell.length_b   1.000
_cell.length_c   1.000
_cell.angle_alpha   90.00
_cell.angle_beta   90.00
_cell.angle_gamma   90.00
#
_symmetry.space_group_name_H-M   'P 1'
#
loop_
_entity.id
_entity.type
_entity.pdbx_description
1 polymer ?
#
loop_
_entity_poly.entity_id
_entity_poly.type
_entity_poly.pdbx_seq_one_letter_code
_entity_poly.pdbx_strand_id
1 'polypeptide(L)' 'MAFVSNGSWLDGNAQDGFRKTLEKEFSKIYVFNLRGNCRTSGELRKKEAGNVFGLGSRTPIAVTVLVKKTGE' A
#
# COMPACT_ATOMS: atom_id res chain seq x y z
N MET A 1 7.89 1.25 -12.34
CA MET A 1 6.41 1.33 -12.34
C MET A 1 5.98 2.14 -11.14
N ALA A 2 4.92 2.96 -11.25
CA ALA A 2 4.38 3.73 -10.14
C ALA A 2 2.85 3.65 -10.14
N PHE A 3 2.27 3.29 -9.00
CA PHE A 3 0.83 3.08 -8.86
C PHE A 3 0.30 3.71 -7.58
N VAL A 4 -0.93 4.21 -7.65
CA VAL A 4 -1.76 4.47 -6.46
C VAL A 4 -2.73 3.31 -6.36
N SER A 5 -2.63 2.52 -5.30
CA SER A 5 -3.40 1.27 -5.16
C SER A 5 -3.91 1.09 -3.74
N ASN A 6 -4.77 0.08 -3.56
CA ASN A 6 -5.19 -0.34 -2.23
C ASN A 6 -3.97 -0.80 -1.43
N GLY A 7 -3.68 -0.13 -0.30
CA GLY A 7 -2.53 -0.38 0.55
C GLY A 7 -2.64 -1.59 1.48
N SER A 8 -3.76 -2.34 1.45
CA SER A 8 -3.95 -3.51 2.34
C SER A 8 -2.88 -4.58 2.20
N TRP A 9 -2.15 -4.63 1.09
CA TRP A 9 -1.06 -5.59 0.87
C TRP A 9 0.18 -5.38 1.73
N LEU A 10 0.32 -4.21 2.37
CA LEU A 10 1.46 -3.91 3.24
C LEU A 10 1.45 -4.83 4.47
N ASP A 11 0.31 -4.88 5.17
CA ASP A 11 0.16 -5.62 6.43
C ASP A 11 -0.81 -6.81 6.33
N GLY A 12 -1.36 -7.07 5.14
CA GLY A 12 -2.32 -8.16 4.93
C GLY A 12 -1.69 -9.55 5.06
N ASN A 13 -2.37 -10.43 5.79
CA ASN A 13 -1.92 -11.80 6.06
C ASN A 13 -1.79 -12.66 4.79
N ALA A 14 -2.71 -12.49 3.83
CA ALA A 14 -2.74 -13.28 2.59
C ALA A 14 -1.81 -12.76 1.48
N GLN A 15 -1.02 -11.72 1.75
CA GLN A 15 -0.20 -11.03 0.75
C GLN A 15 1.31 -11.17 1.02
N ASP A 16 1.69 -12.10 1.89
CA ASP A 16 3.09 -12.40 2.18
C ASP A 16 3.85 -12.89 0.93
N GLY A 17 3.23 -13.76 0.12
CA GLY A 17 3.78 -14.21 -1.15
C GLY A 17 3.98 -13.07 -2.15
N PHE A 18 3.03 -12.13 -2.21
CA PHE A 18 3.15 -10.94 -3.06
C PHE A 18 4.34 -10.06 -2.64
N ARG A 19 4.51 -9.82 -1.33
CA ARG A 19 5.65 -9.05 -0.81
C ARG A 19 6.98 -9.73 -1.14
N LYS A 20 7.08 -11.06 -1.00
CA LYS A 20 8.27 -11.84 -1.40
C LYS A 20 8.59 -11.70 -2.89
N THR A 21 7.58 -11.75 -3.76
CA THR A 21 7.77 -11.58 -5.20
C THR A 21 8.26 -10.17 -5.53
N LEU A 22 7.69 -9.14 -4.90
CA LEU A 22 8.15 -7.76 -5.12
C LEU A 22 9.63 -7.59 -4.75
N GLU A 23 10.03 -8.09 -3.58
CA GLU A 23 11.43 -8.05 -3.13
C GLU A 23 12.36 -8.78 -4.11
N LYS A 24 11.93 -9.92 -4.65
CA LYS A 24 12.71 -10.71 -5.60
C LYS A 24 12.84 -10.04 -6.98
N GLU A 25 11.79 -9.40 -7.47
CA GLU A 25 11.73 -8.89 -8.85
C GLU A 25 12.21 -7.45 -9.03
N PHE A 26 12.20 -6.65 -7.95
CA PHE A 26 12.50 -5.22 -8.01
C PHE A 26 13.73 -4.86 -7.17
N SER A 27 14.66 -4.15 -7.79
CA SER A 27 15.89 -3.66 -7.13
C SER A 27 15.65 -2.62 -6.03
N LYS A 28 14.61 -1.79 -6.16
CA LYS A 28 14.19 -0.84 -5.13
C LYS A 28 12.67 -0.73 -5.11
N ILE A 29 12.13 -0.64 -3.90
CA ILE A 29 10.70 -0.52 -3.65
C ILE A 29 10.49 0.66 -2.71
N TYR A 30 9.75 1.66 -3.17
CA TYR A 30 9.34 2.79 -2.35
C TYR A 30 7.84 2.70 -2.11
N VAL A 31 7.45 2.70 -0.84
CA VAL A 31 6.05 2.69 -0.45
C VAL A 31 5.78 3.94 0.38
N PHE A 32 4.81 4.73 -0.05
CA PHE A 32 4.25 5.79 0.76
C PHE A 32 2.83 5.43 1.19
N ASN A 33 2.70 5.06 2.46
CA ASN A 33 1.42 4.67 3.06
C ASN A 33 0.61 5.91 3.43
N LEU A 34 -0.44 6.19 2.65
CA LEU A 34 -1.33 7.33 2.86
C LEU A 34 -2.45 7.01 3.86
N ARG A 35 -2.54 5.76 4.34
CA ARG A 35 -3.57 5.30 5.29
C ARG A 35 -4.98 5.53 4.73
N GLY A 36 -5.93 5.97 5.56
CA GLY A 36 -7.30 6.24 5.15
C GLY A 36 -8.23 5.03 5.17
N ASN A 37 -7.92 3.98 5.96
CA ASN A 37 -8.80 2.83 6.08
C ASN A 37 -10.09 3.15 6.86
N CYS A 38 -11.17 3.39 6.12
CA CYS A 38 -12.52 3.69 6.64
C CYS A 38 -13.34 2.44 7.01
N ARG A 39 -12.73 1.24 7.01
CA ARG A 39 -13.36 0.01 7.51
C ARG A 39 -12.99 -0.32 8.95
N THR A 40 -12.09 0.45 9.56
CA THR A 40 -11.72 0.33 10.97
C THR A 40 -12.62 1.17 11.86
N SER A 41 -12.56 0.94 13.18
CA SER A 41 -13.39 1.62 14.19
C SER A 41 -12.55 2.13 15.36
N GLY A 42 -13.13 3.03 16.17
CA GLY A 42 -12.50 3.52 17.41
C GLY A 42 -11.23 4.34 17.19
N GLU A 43 -10.26 4.19 18.09
CA GLU A 43 -8.97 4.91 18.03
C GLU A 43 -8.16 4.58 16.78
N LEU A 44 -8.29 3.36 16.25
CA LEU A 44 -7.63 2.99 15.00
C LEU A 44 -8.15 3.82 13.83
N ARG A 45 -9.49 4.01 13.74
CA ARG A 45 -10.10 4.84 12.71
C ARG A 45 -9.65 6.30 12.80
N LYS A 46 -9.52 6.85 14.01
CA LYS A 46 -9.02 8.22 14.23
C LYS A 46 -7.58 8.36 13.73
N LYS A 47 -6.73 7.37 14.02
CA LYS A 47 -5.34 7.33 13.53
C LYS A 47 -5.27 7.25 12.00
N GLU A 48 -6.15 6.47 11.37
CA GLU A 48 -6.21 6.34 9.90
C GLU A 48 -6.58 7.64 9.17
N ALA A 49 -7.19 8.62 9.86
CA ALA A 49 -7.54 9.94 9.34
C ALA A 49 -8.40 9.90 8.05
N GLY A 50 -8.43 11.01 7.29
CA GLY A 50 -9.17 11.09 6.04
C GLY A 50 -8.58 10.17 4.96
N ASN A 51 -9.43 9.65 4.07
CA ASN A 51 -8.97 8.98 2.86
C ASN A 51 -8.63 10.02 1.80
N VAL A 52 -7.53 9.84 1.07
CA VAL A 52 -7.09 10.76 0.01
C VAL A 52 -8.07 10.85 -1.17
N PHE A 53 -8.94 9.85 -1.35
CA PHE A 53 -10.03 9.87 -2.34
C PHE A 53 -11.39 10.26 -1.72
N GLY A 54 -11.41 10.79 -0.49
CA GLY A 54 -12.64 11.17 0.19
C GLY A 54 -13.60 9.98 0.36
N LEU A 55 -14.84 10.13 -0.11
CA LEU A 55 -15.86 9.07 -0.09
C LEU A 55 -15.75 8.10 -1.27
N GLY A 56 -14.92 8.39 -2.28
CA GLY A 56 -14.73 7.54 -3.45
C GLY A 56 -14.04 6.22 -3.15
N SER A 57 -13.35 6.11 -2.01
CA SER A 57 -12.79 4.85 -1.52
C SER A 57 -12.82 4.76 0.00
N ARG A 58 -12.95 3.53 0.51
CA ARG A 58 -12.89 3.19 1.93
C ARG A 58 -11.68 2.33 2.30
N THR A 59 -10.86 1.94 1.31
CA THR A 59 -9.66 1.12 1.53
C THR A 59 -8.49 1.99 2.00
N PRO A 60 -7.51 1.46 2.74
CA PRO A 60 -6.23 2.15 2.88
C PRO A 60 -5.62 2.37 1.48
N ILE A 61 -4.92 3.48 1.29
CA ILE A 61 -4.28 3.82 0.02
C ILE A 61 -2.76 3.89 0.21
N ALA A 62 -2.02 3.36 -0.75
CA ALA A 62 -0.58 3.48 -0.81
C ALA A 62 -0.14 3.90 -2.21
N VAL A 63 0.85 4.81 -2.26
CA VAL A 63 1.59 5.10 -3.48
C VAL A 63 2.81 4.19 -3.49
N THR A 64 2.94 3.37 -4.52
CA THR A 64 4.03 2.39 -4.63
C THR A 64 4.83 2.67 -5.89
N VAL A 65 6.14 2.88 -5.73
CA VAL A 65 7.09 3.03 -6.83
C VAL A 65 8.05 1.85 -6.81
N LEU A 66 8.01 1.07 -7.89
CA LEU A 66 8.79 -0.14 -8.11
C LEU A 66 9.86 0.13 -9.16
N VAL A 67 11.12 0.00 -8.78
CA VAL A 67 12.27 0.20 -9.66
C VAL A 67 12.88 -1.15 -10.00
N LYS A 68 12.83 -1.52 -11.28
CA LYS A 68 13.50 -2.70 -11.83
C LYS A 68 14.74 -2.25 -12.57
N LYS A 69 15.89 -2.81 -12.25
CA LYS A 69 17.13 -2.65 -13.01
C LYS A 69 17.23 -3.82 -13.99
N THR A 70 17.41 -3.52 -15.27
CA THR A 70 17.72 -4.52 -16.29
C THR A 70 19.24 -4.54 -16.47
N GLY A 71 19.89 -5.66 -16.14
CA GLY A 71 21.32 -5.87 -16.37
C GLY A 71 22.18 -6.17 -15.13
N GLU A 72 21.68 -6.98 -14.20
CA GLU A 72 22.53 -7.89 -13.40
C GLU A 72 22.32 -9.31 -13.91
#